data_AF-A0A7X8JUV8-F1
#
_entry.id   AF-A0A7X8JUV8-F1
#
_cell.length_a   1.000
_cell.length_b   1.000
_cell.length_c   1.000
_cell.angle_alpha   90.00
_cell.angle_beta   90.00
_cell.angle_gamma   90.00
#
_symmetry.space_group_name_H-M   'P 1'
#
loop_
_entity.id
_entity.type
_entity.pdbx_description
1 polymer ?
#
loop_
_entity_poly.entity_id
_entity_poly.type
_entity_poly.pdbx_seq_one_letter_code
_entity_poly.pdbx_strand_id
1 'polypeptide(L)'
;MFLLIGWGKQTTKNHGPVFRNHCDRCNNEELWQLYTRRTWFTLFFIPIIPYSTEHLVVCPVCSHAAIITSAKFDELKEVADCNMDLINKKIGEDEHKNKISQLMKEKVSSAYKANDSQRFSGKTETQINYLRQMEELRRAKEEAARVDKDIIEDNSKDNE
;
A
#
# COMPACT_ATOMS: atom_id res chain seq x y z
N MET A 1 -11.79 -35.86 35.74
CA MET A 1 -11.62 -35.51 34.31
C MET A 1 -10.69 -34.31 34.26
N PHE A 2 -9.51 -34.45 33.66
CA PHE A 2 -8.55 -33.35 33.54
C PHE A 2 -8.78 -32.64 32.20
N LEU A 3 -8.97 -31.32 32.25
CA LEU A 3 -8.98 -30.46 31.05
C LEU A 3 -7.58 -29.88 30.88
N LEU A 4 -6.92 -30.25 29.79
CA LEU A 4 -5.64 -29.65 29.41
C LEU A 4 -5.89 -28.45 28.51
N ILE A 5 -5.77 -27.25 29.08
CA ILE A 5 -5.91 -25.98 28.37
C ILE A 5 -4.50 -25.42 28.14
N GLY A 6 -4.18 -25.12 26.88
CA GLY A 6 -2.91 -24.49 26.50
C GLY A 6 -3.13 -23.15 25.79
N TRP A 7 -2.25 -22.19 26.06
CA TRP A 7 -2.30 -20.84 25.49
C TRP A 7 -1.02 -20.52 24.74
N GLY A 8 -1.08 -19.60 23.77
CA GLY A 8 0.11 -19.05 23.12
C GLY A 8 0.68 -19.86 21.96
N LYS A 9 0.00 -20.91 21.46
CA LYS A 9 0.46 -21.59 20.23
C LYS A 9 0.39 -20.63 19.05
N GLN A 10 1.50 -20.38 18.38
CA GLN A 10 1.57 -19.47 17.24
C GLN A 10 1.71 -20.23 15.91
N THR A 11 1.03 -19.76 14.88
CA THR A 11 1.18 -20.24 13.50
C THR A 11 1.44 -19.07 12.58
N THR A 12 2.36 -19.20 11.64
CA THR A 12 2.69 -18.19 10.65
C THR A 12 2.34 -18.67 9.25
N LYS A 13 1.69 -17.82 8.45
CA LYS A 13 1.42 -18.05 7.02
C LYS A 13 2.19 -17.02 6.20
N ASN A 14 3.02 -17.47 5.26
CA ASN A 14 3.67 -16.61 4.26
C ASN A 14 2.73 -16.39 3.08
N HIS A 15 2.61 -15.15 2.62
CA HIS A 15 1.84 -14.75 1.42
C HIS A 15 2.72 -14.35 0.25
N GLY A 16 4.03 -14.17 0.45
CA GLY A 16 5.01 -13.90 -0.60
C GLY A 16 5.68 -12.53 -0.51
N PRO A 17 6.56 -12.21 -1.47
CA PRO A 17 7.29 -10.95 -1.54
C PRO A 17 6.38 -9.80 -1.94
N VAL A 18 6.58 -8.62 -1.36
CA VAL A 18 5.75 -7.43 -1.63
C VAL A 18 6.52 -6.30 -2.33
N PHE A 19 7.46 -5.69 -1.63
CA PHE A 19 8.21 -4.53 -2.11
C PHE A 19 9.66 -4.64 -1.66
N ARG A 20 10.55 -3.99 -2.44
CA ARG A 20 11.93 -3.80 -2.03
C ARG A 20 11.99 -2.70 -0.99
N ASN A 21 12.64 -2.97 0.13
CA ASN A 21 12.85 -1.97 1.17
C ASN A 21 14.18 -2.19 1.88
N HIS A 22 14.77 -1.08 2.28
CA HIS A 22 15.95 -1.06 3.12
C HIS A 22 15.61 -1.53 4.54
N CYS A 23 16.42 -2.42 5.11
CA CYS A 23 16.27 -2.86 6.49
C CYS A 23 17.25 -2.14 7.41
N ASP A 24 16.73 -1.37 8.37
CA ASP A 24 17.55 -0.60 9.32
C ASP A 24 18.37 -1.48 10.28
N ARG A 25 18.04 -2.78 10.37
CA ARG A 25 18.72 -3.72 11.27
C ARG A 25 19.94 -4.38 10.65
N CYS A 26 19.83 -4.84 9.39
CA CYS A 26 20.92 -5.54 8.70
C CYS A 26 21.49 -4.75 7.51
N ASN A 27 20.95 -3.56 7.25
CA ASN A 27 21.38 -2.64 6.20
C ASN A 27 21.41 -3.25 4.79
N ASN A 28 20.51 -4.20 4.53
CA ASN A 28 20.31 -4.82 3.22
C ASN A 28 19.02 -4.31 2.58
N GLU A 29 19.00 -4.28 1.25
CA GLU A 29 17.84 -3.91 0.45
C GLU A 29 17.32 -5.12 -0.31
N GLU A 30 16.21 -5.67 0.17
CA GLU A 30 15.66 -6.93 -0.33
C GLU A 30 14.15 -6.87 -0.50
N LEU A 31 13.57 -7.87 -1.18
CA LEU A 31 12.12 -8.06 -1.26
C LEU A 31 11.56 -8.57 0.07
N TRP A 32 10.89 -7.69 0.81
CA TRP A 32 10.26 -8.03 2.07
C TRP A 32 9.10 -8.99 1.87
N GLN A 33 8.90 -9.87 2.85
CA GLN A 33 7.92 -10.95 2.81
C GLN A 33 6.70 -10.62 3.67
N LEU A 34 5.51 -10.89 3.15
CA LEU A 34 4.25 -10.65 3.85
C LEU A 34 3.81 -11.90 4.63
N TYR A 35 3.53 -11.73 5.93
CA TYR A 35 3.11 -12.82 6.81
C TYR A 35 1.82 -12.50 7.58
N THR A 36 1.10 -13.56 7.94
CA THR A 36 0.07 -13.53 8.99
C THR A 36 0.49 -14.43 10.14
N ARG A 37 0.56 -13.88 11.34
CA ARG A 37 0.81 -14.63 12.58
C ARG A 37 -0.49 -14.74 13.37
N ARG A 38 -0.90 -15.97 13.70
CA ARG A 38 -2.09 -16.25 14.51
C ARG A 38 -1.69 -16.90 15.82
N THR A 39 -2.25 -16.42 16.91
CA THR A 39 -2.08 -17.01 18.24
C THR A 39 -3.36 -17.74 18.63
N TRP A 40 -3.22 -19.01 19.00
CA TRP A 40 -4.31 -19.96 19.17
C TRP A 40 -4.54 -20.31 20.63
N PHE A 41 -5.82 -20.41 20.97
CA PHE A 41 -6.26 -21.16 22.14
C PHE A 41 -6.25 -22.65 21.79
N THR A 42 -5.64 -23.46 22.66
CA THR A 42 -5.51 -24.90 22.44
C THR A 42 -6.22 -25.67 23.54
N LEU A 43 -6.91 -26.74 23.15
CA LEU A 43 -7.53 -27.71 24.04
C LEU A 43 -6.92 -29.07 23.72
N PHE A 44 -6.37 -29.76 24.71
CA PHE A 44 -5.64 -31.01 24.51
C PHE A 44 -4.56 -30.88 23.40
N PHE A 45 -3.83 -29.75 23.38
CA PHE A 45 -2.80 -29.42 22.39
C PHE A 45 -3.29 -29.20 20.93
N ILE A 46 -4.60 -29.30 20.69
CA ILE A 46 -5.22 -29.02 19.39
C ILE A 46 -5.58 -27.53 19.35
N PRO A 47 -5.08 -26.74 18.38
CA PRO A 47 -5.48 -25.34 18.19
C PRO A 47 -6.92 -25.28 17.68
N ILE A 48 -7.82 -24.73 18.50
CA ILE A 48 -9.25 -24.66 18.16
C ILE A 48 -9.60 -23.28 17.60
N ILE A 49 -9.33 -22.22 18.37
CA ILE A 49 -9.75 -20.87 18.00
C ILE A 49 -8.55 -19.92 18.06
N PRO A 50 -8.25 -19.17 16.99
CA PRO A 50 -7.29 -18.09 17.05
C PRO A 50 -7.91 -16.89 17.77
N TYR A 51 -7.25 -16.39 18.82
CA TYR A 51 -7.72 -15.22 19.57
C TYR A 51 -6.95 -13.94 19.23
N SER A 52 -5.83 -14.05 18.50
CA SER A 52 -5.08 -12.91 17.98
C SER A 52 -4.56 -13.20 16.58
N THR A 53 -4.68 -12.22 15.70
CA THR A 53 -4.14 -12.25 14.34
C THR A 53 -3.35 -10.96 14.11
N GLU A 54 -2.09 -11.11 13.74
CA GLU A 54 -1.18 -10.02 13.42
C GLU A 54 -0.70 -10.15 11.97
N HIS A 55 -0.58 -9.02 11.31
CA HIS A 55 -0.05 -8.92 9.96
C HIS A 55 1.33 -8.30 10.00
N LEU A 56 2.28 -8.92 9.32
CA LEU A 56 3.71 -8.60 9.45
C LEU A 56 4.33 -8.47 8.06
N VAL A 57 5.23 -7.50 7.89
CA VAL A 57 6.23 -7.51 6.82
C VAL A 57 7.58 -7.86 7.42
N VAL A 58 8.27 -8.82 6.83
CA VAL A 58 9.46 -9.44 7.41
C VAL A 58 10.64 -9.34 6.44
N CYS A 59 11.77 -8.85 6.94
CA CYS A 59 13.04 -8.87 6.22
C CYS A 59 13.50 -10.32 6.03
N PRO A 60 13.78 -10.77 4.79
CA PRO A 60 14.17 -12.15 4.54
C PRO A 60 15.58 -12.49 5.06
N VAL A 61 16.41 -11.48 5.34
CA VAL A 61 17.81 -11.65 5.76
C VAL A 61 17.94 -11.83 7.26
N CYS A 62 17.37 -10.91 8.06
CA CYS A 62 17.55 -10.89 9.51
C CYS A 62 16.26 -11.18 10.31
N SER A 63 15.17 -11.51 9.62
CA SER A 63 13.85 -11.78 10.21
C SER A 63 13.29 -10.65 11.07
N HIS A 64 13.78 -9.41 10.91
CA HIS A 64 13.15 -8.25 11.52
C HIS A 64 11.75 -8.07 10.92
N ALA A 65 10.75 -7.86 11.78
CA ALA A 65 9.35 -7.80 11.40
C ALA A 65 8.74 -6.48 11.83
N ALA A 66 8.00 -5.83 10.94
CA ALA A 66 7.16 -4.68 11.25
C ALA A 66 5.68 -5.09 11.21
N ILE A 67 4.93 -4.72 12.24
CA ILE A 67 3.48 -4.98 12.33
C ILE A 67 2.75 -3.95 11.47
N ILE A 68 1.79 -4.41 10.67
CA ILE A 68 0.97 -3.59 9.80
C ILE A 68 -0.52 -3.75 10.13
N THR A 69 -1.32 -2.76 9.73
CA THR A 69 -2.78 -2.80 9.89
C THR A 69 -3.42 -3.79 8.91
N SER A 70 -4.64 -4.26 9.21
CA SER A 70 -5.40 -5.14 8.30
C SER A 70 -5.63 -4.48 6.94
N ALA A 71 -5.99 -3.19 6.92
CA ALA A 71 -6.19 -2.45 5.67
C ALA A 71 -4.91 -2.44 4.82
N LYS A 72 -3.75 -2.20 5.45
CA LYS A 72 -2.47 -2.24 4.76
C LYS A 72 -2.09 -3.64 4.30
N PHE A 73 -2.45 -4.65 5.08
CA PHE A 73 -2.26 -6.04 4.71
C PHE A 73 -3.04 -6.42 3.45
N ASP A 74 -4.31 -6.04 3.35
CA ASP A 74 -5.13 -6.34 2.18
C ASP A 74 -4.55 -5.69 0.92
N GLU A 75 -4.09 -4.43 1.04
CA GLU A 75 -3.37 -3.75 -0.05
C GLU A 75 -2.11 -4.49 -0.47
N LEU A 76 -1.30 -4.95 0.48
CA LEU A 76 -0.04 -5.62 0.21
C LEU A 76 -0.24 -7.06 -0.28
N LYS A 77 -1.35 -7.69 0.10
CA LYS A 77 -1.68 -9.05 -0.32
C LYS A 77 -1.91 -9.13 -1.83
N GLU A 78 -2.58 -8.16 -2.43
CA GLU A 78 -2.76 -8.10 -3.89
C GLU A 78 -1.42 -8.03 -4.64
N VAL A 79 -0.49 -7.23 -4.10
CA VAL A 79 0.87 -7.09 -4.64
C VAL A 79 1.63 -8.40 -4.46
N ALA A 80 1.53 -9.04 -3.29
CA ALA A 80 2.15 -10.34 -3.03
C ALA A 80 1.63 -11.42 -3.98
N ASP A 81 0.32 -11.50 -4.19
CA ASP A 81 -0.32 -12.45 -5.09
C ASP A 81 0.19 -12.25 -6.53
N CYS A 82 0.25 -11.00 -7.01
CA CYS A 82 0.78 -10.69 -8.34
C CYS A 82 2.27 -11.03 -8.49
N ASN A 83 3.10 -10.71 -7.48
CA ASN A 83 4.51 -11.08 -7.46
C ASN A 83 4.70 -12.60 -7.44
N MET A 84 3.87 -13.32 -6.68
CA MET A 84 3.88 -14.79 -6.63
C MET A 84 3.46 -15.40 -7.96
N ASP A 85 2.49 -14.83 -8.67
CA ASP A 85 2.10 -15.30 -10.00
C ASP A 85 3.22 -15.13 -11.02
N LEU A 86 4.00 -14.03 -10.93
CA LEU A 86 5.20 -13.85 -11.75
C LEU A 86 6.29 -14.90 -11.40
N ILE A 87 6.59 -15.08 -10.11
CA ILE A 87 7.60 -16.06 -9.65
C ILE A 87 7.22 -17.48 -10.07
N ASN A 88 5.94 -17.83 -9.97
CA ASN A 88 5.41 -19.13 -10.38
C ASN A 88 5.22 -19.25 -11.91
N LYS A 89 5.67 -18.25 -12.69
CA LYS A 89 5.57 -18.20 -14.16
C LYS A 89 4.14 -18.36 -14.69
N LYS A 90 3.13 -17.96 -13.91
CA LYS A 90 1.73 -17.95 -14.35
C LYS A 90 1.42 -16.76 -15.26
N ILE A 91 2.15 -15.66 -15.07
CA ILE A 91 2.04 -14.43 -15.85
C ILE A 91 3.41 -14.02 -16.38
N GLY A 92 3.42 -13.27 -17.49
CA GLY A 92 4.63 -12.65 -18.04
C GLY A 92 5.01 -11.34 -17.32
N GLU A 93 6.24 -10.86 -17.56
CA GLU A 93 6.73 -9.61 -16.97
C GLU A 93 5.91 -8.39 -17.35
N ASP A 94 5.47 -8.29 -18.60
CA ASP A 94 4.70 -7.14 -19.08
C ASP A 94 3.30 -7.10 -18.44
N GLU A 95 2.67 -8.27 -18.28
CA GLU A 95 1.38 -8.37 -17.58
C GLU A 95 1.52 -8.01 -16.10
N HIS A 96 2.59 -8.47 -15.45
CA HIS A 96 2.91 -8.11 -14.06
C HIS A 96 3.07 -6.59 -13.90
N LYS A 97 3.89 -5.94 -14.74
CA LYS A 97 4.09 -4.48 -14.71
C LYS A 97 2.78 -3.73 -14.87
N ASN A 98 1.93 -4.15 -15.81
CA ASN A 98 0.62 -3.54 -16.02
C ASN A 98 -0.28 -3.67 -14.79
N LYS A 99 -0.39 -4.87 -14.21
CA LYS A 99 -1.18 -5.12 -12.99
C LYS A 99 -0.69 -4.28 -11.81
N ILE A 100 0.62 -4.27 -11.54
CA ILE A 100 1.19 -3.46 -10.46
C ILE A 100 0.91 -1.96 -10.68
N SER A 101 1.05 -1.46 -11.91
CA SER A 101 0.76 -0.05 -12.24
C SER A 101 -0.71 0.31 -12.00
N GLN A 102 -1.63 -0.61 -12.31
CA GLN A 102 -3.06 -0.43 -12.09
C GLN A 102 -3.40 -0.43 -10.60
N LEU A 103 -2.86 -1.38 -9.84
CA LEU A 103 -3.03 -1.44 -8.38
C LEU A 103 -2.53 -0.15 -7.69
N MET A 104 -1.41 0.41 -8.17
CA MET A 104 -0.91 1.70 -7.69
C MET A 104 -1.85 2.86 -8.03
N LYS A 105 -2.31 2.96 -9.28
CA LYS A 105 -3.24 4.02 -9.71
C LYS A 105 -4.55 4.00 -8.94
N GLU A 106 -5.12 2.81 -8.73
CA GLU A 106 -6.37 2.64 -8.00
C GLU A 106 -6.23 3.11 -6.55
N LYS A 107 -5.14 2.76 -5.87
CA LYS A 107 -4.86 3.18 -4.48
C LYS A 107 -4.63 4.68 -4.36
N VAL A 108 -3.88 5.29 -5.28
CA VAL A 108 -3.72 6.75 -5.33
C VAL A 108 -5.07 7.44 -5.54
N SER A 109 -5.92 6.91 -6.42
CA SER A 109 -7.26 7.47 -6.65
C SER A 109 -8.17 7.35 -5.43
N SER A 110 -8.10 6.23 -4.71
CA SER A 110 -8.86 6.02 -3.47
C SER A 110 -8.36 6.91 -2.34
N ALA A 111 -7.03 7.09 -2.20
CA ALA A 111 -6.46 8.01 -1.21
C ALA A 111 -6.83 9.48 -1.51
N TYR A 112 -6.88 9.87 -2.79
CA TYR A 112 -7.38 11.18 -3.20
C TYR A 112 -8.86 11.35 -2.85
N LYS A 113 -9.72 10.39 -3.23
CA LYS A 113 -11.17 10.43 -2.93
C LYS A 113 -11.46 10.46 -1.43
N ALA A 114 -10.69 9.72 -0.62
CA ALA A 114 -10.83 9.72 0.83
C ALA A 114 -10.44 11.07 1.45
N ASN A 115 -9.36 11.70 0.98
CA ASN A 115 -9.00 13.05 1.43
C ASN A 115 -10.01 14.11 0.95
N ASP A 116 -10.54 13.95 -0.27
CA ASP A 116 -11.51 14.86 -0.87
C ASP A 116 -12.85 14.83 -0.11
N SER A 117 -13.34 13.63 0.25
CA SER A 117 -14.54 13.49 1.08
C SER A 117 -14.34 14.08 2.48
N GLN A 118 -13.14 13.96 3.05
CA GLN A 118 -12.80 14.60 4.32
C GLN A 118 -12.75 16.13 4.20
N ARG A 119 -12.19 16.66 3.11
CA ARG A 119 -12.14 18.11 2.80
C ARG A 119 -13.53 18.74 2.65
N PHE A 120 -14.49 17.96 2.16
CA PHE A 120 -15.88 18.38 1.95
C PHE A 120 -16.85 17.94 3.05
N SER A 121 -16.37 17.25 4.09
CA SER A 121 -17.19 16.81 5.21
C SER A 121 -17.91 17.98 5.88
N GLY A 122 -19.24 17.89 6.00
CA GLY A 122 -20.09 18.93 6.58
C GLY A 122 -20.35 20.16 5.69
N LYS A 123 -19.91 20.17 4.43
CA LYS A 123 -20.20 21.26 3.49
C LYS A 123 -21.45 20.97 2.66
N THR A 124 -22.21 22.01 2.34
CA THR A 124 -23.37 21.89 1.43
C THR A 124 -22.90 21.73 -0.02
N GLU A 125 -23.77 21.18 -0.88
CA GLU A 125 -23.47 20.98 -2.30
C GLU A 125 -23.07 22.28 -3.01
N THR A 126 -23.73 23.40 -2.68
CA THR A 126 -23.39 24.74 -3.18
C THR A 126 -21.99 25.18 -2.76
N GLN A 127 -21.62 24.95 -1.49
CA GLN A 127 -20.28 25.27 -0.98
C GLN A 127 -19.21 24.39 -1.64
N ILE A 128 -19.52 23.12 -1.89
CA ILE A 128 -18.61 22.18 -2.57
C ILE A 128 -18.37 22.62 -4.02
N ASN A 129 -19.44 22.94 -4.76
CA ASN A 129 -19.33 23.40 -6.15
C ASN A 129 -18.54 24.72 -6.24
N TYR A 130 -18.80 25.66 -5.33
CA TYR A 130 -18.02 26.90 -5.26
C TYR A 130 -16.53 26.65 -5.03
N LEU A 131 -16.19 25.76 -4.09
CA LEU A 131 -14.79 25.42 -3.80
C LEU A 131 -14.09 24.77 -5.00
N ARG A 132 -14.77 23.86 -5.72
CA ARG A 132 -14.21 23.25 -6.95
C ARG A 132 -13.95 24.31 -8.02
N GLN A 133 -14.92 25.19 -8.26
CA GLN A 133 -14.80 26.25 -9.27
C GLN A 133 -13.64 27.21 -8.96
N MET A 134 -13.44 27.57 -7.69
CA MET A 134 -12.32 28.42 -7.28
C MET A 134 -10.97 27.72 -7.48
N GLU A 135 -10.90 26.41 -7.26
CA GLU A 135 -9.68 25.61 -7.45
C GLU A 135 -9.34 25.41 -8.94
N GLU A 136 -10.34 25.24 -9.79
CA GLU A 136 -10.20 25.22 -11.25
C GLU A 136 -9.63 26.53 -11.79
N LEU A 137 -10.18 27.67 -11.33
CA LEU A 137 -9.68 28.99 -11.70
C LEU A 137 -8.23 29.20 -11.24
N ARG A 138 -7.87 28.71 -10.04
CA ARG A 138 -6.50 28.77 -9.54
C ARG A 138 -5.56 27.94 -10.43
N ARG A 139 -5.96 26.71 -10.79
CA ARG A 139 -5.17 25.80 -11.62
C ARG A 139 -4.96 26.36 -13.04
N ALA A 140 -6.01 26.92 -13.64
CA ALA A 140 -5.93 27.57 -14.95
C ALA A 140 -4.99 28.79 -14.94
N LYS A 141 -5.01 29.59 -13.87
CA LYS A 141 -4.07 30.72 -13.70
C LYS A 141 -2.62 30.26 -13.57
N GLU A 142 -2.38 29.18 -12.81
CA GLU A 142 -1.04 28.59 -12.65
C GLU A 142 -0.52 27.97 -13.95
N GLU A 143 -1.38 27.32 -14.73
CA GLU A 143 -1.03 26.78 -16.04
C GLU A 143 -0.72 27.89 -17.04
N ALA A 144 -1.54 28.94 -17.11
CA ALA A 144 -1.25 30.11 -17.95
C ALA A 144 0.09 30.76 -17.57
N ALA A 145 0.38 30.90 -16.27
CA ALA A 145 1.65 31.44 -15.80
C ALA A 145 2.86 30.54 -16.13
N ARG A 146 2.68 29.21 -16.15
CA ARG A 146 3.74 28.28 -16.61
C ARG A 146 3.98 28.42 -18.11
N VAL A 147 2.92 28.44 -18.91
CA VAL A 147 3.02 28.60 -20.37
C VAL A 147 3.69 29.93 -20.73
N ASP A 148 3.31 31.03 -20.06
CA ASP A 148 3.95 32.33 -20.26
C ASP A 148 5.45 32.27 -19.93
N LYS A 149 5.83 31.55 -18.88
CA LYS A 149 7.23 31.40 -18.48
C LYS A 149 8.03 30.56 -19.50
N ASP A 150 7.46 29.47 -20.00
CA ASP A 150 8.09 28.61 -21.00
C ASP A 150 8.29 29.37 -22.33
N ILE A 151 7.31 30.20 -22.73
CA ILE A 151 7.41 31.08 -23.90
C ILE A 151 8.53 32.12 -23.72
N ILE A 152 8.68 32.69 -22.52
CA ILE A 152 9.77 33.65 -22.23
C ILE A 152 11.13 32.96 -22.29
N GLU A 153 11.26 31.74 -21.75
CA GLU A 153 12.51 30.98 -21.76
C GLU A 153 12.92 30.55 -23.19
N ASP A 154 11.98 30.15 -24.05
CA ASP A 154 12.31 29.79 -25.43
C ASP A 154 12.69 31.00 -26.30
N ASN A 155 12.00 32.13 -26.17
CA ASN A 155 12.38 33.37 -26.87
C ASN A 155 13.74 33.93 -26.43
N SER A 156 14.23 33.54 -25.24
CA SER A 156 15.56 33.95 -24.76
C SER A 156 16.72 33.12 -25.33
N LYS A 157 16.46 31.91 -25.82
CA LYS A 157 17.47 31.02 -26.42
C LYS A 157 17.69 31.28 -27.91
N ASP A 158 16.71 31.86 -28.60
CA ASP A 158 16.80 32.18 -30.03
C ASP A 158 17.53 33.51 -30.32
N ASN A 159 17.92 34.26 -29.28
CA ASN A 159 18.61 35.55 -29.37
C ASN A 159 20.10 35.49 -28.94
N GLU A 160 20.67 34.29 -28.81
CA GLU A 160 22.09 34.04 -28.49
C GLU A 160 22.76 33.26 -29.64
#